data_AF-A0A2E8Q6B0-F1
#
_entry.id   AF-A0A2E8Q6B0-F1
#
_cell.length_a   1.000
_cell.length_b   1.000
_cell.length_c   1.000
_cell.angle_alpha   90.00
_cell.angle_beta   90.00
_cell.angle_gamma   90.00
#
_symmetry.space_group_name_H-M   'P 1'
#
loop_
_entity.id
_entity.type
_entity.pdbx_description
1 polymer ?
#
loop_
_entity_poly.entity_id
_entity_poly.type
_entity_poly.pdbx_seq_one_letter_code
_entity_poly.pdbx_strand_id
1 'polypeptide(L)'
;MKGSRPEQAALTKNTDLTKTDETRRIIEEMVDGLNDHRIDDIGEFFSDNFRWMGNQGCGTKIGLKEFQDNWQRPFQAAFSDKVCIDEGRIFMGEWGAAFGRQEATHTGEFLGIAATGKRIEIRYMDFWKVIDGKIVDNWVNVDFAHVAAQLGVDLFDGHGWEAYDRGDKFAPRPDKGSN
;
A
#
# COMPACT_ATOMS: atom_id res chain seq x y z
N MET A 1 -2.74 34.16 15.32
CA MET A 1 -2.43 34.56 13.92
C MET A 1 -2.61 33.33 13.05
N LYS A 2 -3.41 33.40 11.97
CA LYS A 2 -3.43 32.35 10.96
C LYS A 2 -2.06 32.36 10.26
N GLY A 3 -1.24 31.34 10.51
CA GLY A 3 0.04 31.17 9.81
C GLY A 3 -0.18 31.07 8.30
N SER A 4 0.86 31.38 7.52
CA SER A 4 0.87 31.12 6.08
C SER A 4 0.54 29.64 5.82
N ARG A 5 -0.36 29.37 4.88
CA ARG A 5 -0.73 28.00 4.52
C ARG A 5 0.52 27.27 3.98
N PRO A 6 0.72 25.99 4.32
CA PRO A 6 1.85 25.22 3.81
C PRO A 6 1.74 25.04 2.29
N GLU A 7 2.89 24.94 1.60
CA GLU A 7 2.94 24.58 0.18
C GLU A 7 2.27 23.22 -0.04
N GLN A 8 1.48 23.11 -1.12
CA GLN A 8 0.72 21.90 -1.47
C GLN A 8 1.34 21.26 -2.71
N ALA A 9 1.25 19.92 -2.80
CA ALA A 9 1.65 19.14 -3.98
C ALA A 9 3.11 19.34 -4.46
N ALA A 10 4.04 19.58 -3.54
CA ALA A 10 5.44 19.84 -3.89
C ALA A 10 6.10 18.72 -4.73
N LEU A 11 5.71 17.45 -4.51
CA LEU A 11 6.28 16.30 -5.22
C LEU A 11 5.83 16.17 -6.69
N THR A 12 4.68 16.74 -7.03
CA THR A 12 4.07 16.65 -8.37
C THR A 12 4.08 17.99 -9.12
N LYS A 13 4.59 19.06 -8.50
CA LYS A 13 4.57 20.43 -9.03
C LYS A 13 5.21 20.58 -10.41
N ASN A 14 6.25 19.80 -10.69
CA ASN A 14 7.03 19.85 -11.93
C ASN A 14 6.99 18.53 -12.70
N THR A 15 5.91 17.77 -12.56
CA THR A 15 5.72 16.49 -13.28
C THR A 15 5.76 16.70 -14.80
N ASP A 16 6.59 15.90 -15.48
CA ASP A 16 6.67 15.88 -16.94
C ASP A 16 5.57 14.98 -17.50
N LEU A 17 4.49 15.59 -17.99
CA LEU A 17 3.34 14.88 -18.53
C LEU A 17 3.67 14.02 -19.76
N THR A 18 4.77 14.29 -20.47
CA THR A 18 5.19 13.47 -21.61
C THR A 18 5.61 12.06 -21.20
N LYS A 19 5.89 11.83 -19.91
CA LYS A 19 6.27 10.54 -19.32
C LYS A 19 5.12 9.59 -19.03
N THR A 20 3.87 10.04 -19.17
CA THR A 20 2.69 9.27 -18.74
C THR A 20 2.63 7.85 -19.34
N ASP A 21 2.89 7.70 -20.64
CA ASP A 21 2.83 6.40 -21.31
C ASP A 21 4.02 5.49 -20.95
N GLU A 22 5.21 6.08 -20.73
CA GLU A 22 6.39 5.36 -20.24
C GLU A 22 6.13 4.79 -18.84
N THR A 23 5.65 5.65 -17.93
CA THR A 23 5.28 5.27 -16.56
C THR A 23 4.21 4.19 -16.53
N ARG A 24 3.15 4.33 -17.35
CA ARG A 24 2.10 3.31 -17.49
C ARG A 24 2.70 1.97 -17.86
N ARG A 25 3.49 1.92 -18.94
CA ARG A 25 4.09 0.68 -19.44
C ARG A 25 4.94 -0.01 -18.38
N ILE A 26 5.80 0.72 -17.68
CA ILE A 26 6.69 0.15 -16.66
C ILE A 26 5.91 -0.45 -15.49
N ILE A 27 4.87 0.23 -15.02
CA ILE A 27 4.05 -0.26 -13.89
C ILE A 27 3.18 -1.44 -14.31
N GLU A 28 2.62 -1.43 -15.52
CA GLU A 28 1.84 -2.57 -16.04
C GLU A 28 2.72 -3.82 -16.19
N GLU A 29 3.90 -3.69 -16.83
CA GLU A 29 4.87 -4.79 -16.97
C GLU A 29 5.32 -5.32 -15.60
N MET A 30 5.51 -4.44 -14.61
CA MET A 30 5.87 -4.81 -13.24
C MET A 30 4.76 -5.62 -12.56
N VAL A 31 3.49 -5.17 -12.63
CA VAL A 31 2.38 -5.90 -11.99
C VAL A 31 2.14 -7.25 -12.67
N ASP A 32 2.24 -7.33 -13.99
CA ASP A 32 2.14 -8.60 -14.70
C ASP A 32 3.26 -9.56 -14.26
N GLY A 33 4.50 -9.05 -14.13
CA GLY A 33 5.62 -9.81 -13.57
C GLY A 33 5.39 -10.34 -12.15
N LEU A 34 4.71 -9.57 -11.29
CA LEU A 34 4.35 -10.00 -9.93
C LEU A 34 3.30 -11.12 -9.93
N ASN A 35 2.27 -11.02 -10.78
CA ASN A 35 1.22 -12.03 -10.89
C ASN A 35 1.72 -13.34 -11.51
N ASP A 36 2.69 -13.27 -12.43
CA ASP A 36 3.32 -14.45 -13.04
C ASP A 36 4.36 -15.14 -12.13
N HIS A 37 4.47 -14.71 -10.86
CA HIS A 37 5.43 -15.23 -9.88
C HIS A 37 6.91 -15.16 -10.30
N ARG A 38 7.27 -14.19 -11.15
CA ARG A 38 8.68 -13.90 -11.51
C ARG A 38 9.36 -13.10 -10.40
N ILE A 39 9.53 -13.73 -9.24
CA ILE A 39 10.06 -13.09 -8.01
C ILE A 39 11.51 -12.65 -8.17
N ASP A 40 12.31 -13.37 -8.96
CA ASP A 40 13.74 -13.08 -9.16
C ASP A 40 13.98 -11.90 -10.12
N ASP A 41 13.00 -11.54 -10.96
CA ASP A 41 13.15 -10.51 -12.01
C ASP A 41 12.59 -9.13 -11.62
N ILE A 42 11.98 -8.98 -10.43
CA ILE A 42 11.36 -7.70 -10.06
C ILE A 42 12.35 -6.53 -10.07
N GLY A 43 13.64 -6.80 -9.82
CA GLY A 43 14.72 -5.80 -9.85
C GLY A 43 14.88 -5.10 -11.20
N GLU A 44 14.37 -5.67 -12.29
CA GLU A 44 14.35 -5.02 -13.60
C GLU A 44 13.47 -3.76 -13.62
N PHE A 45 12.49 -3.64 -12.73
CA PHE A 45 11.58 -2.49 -12.68
C PHE A 45 12.01 -1.44 -11.65
N PHE A 46 12.77 -1.81 -10.63
CA PHE A 46 13.17 -0.91 -9.55
C PHE A 46 14.58 -0.37 -9.74
N SER A 47 14.81 0.85 -9.25
CA SER A 47 16.17 1.36 -9.04
C SER A 47 16.80 0.69 -7.81
N ASP A 48 18.12 0.55 -7.77
CA ASP A 48 18.83 -0.12 -6.65
C ASP A 48 18.54 0.53 -5.29
N ASN A 49 18.31 1.85 -5.30
CA ASN A 49 18.04 2.66 -4.11
C ASN A 49 16.57 3.08 -3.99
N PHE A 50 15.64 2.35 -4.63
CA PHE A 50 14.24 2.72 -4.57
C PHE A 50 13.75 2.73 -3.12
N ARG A 51 12.82 3.63 -2.80
CA ARG A 51 12.26 3.71 -1.45
C ARG A 51 10.88 3.08 -1.43
N TRP A 52 10.66 2.18 -0.49
CA TRP A 52 9.34 1.64 -0.19
C TRP A 52 8.85 2.26 1.12
N MET A 53 7.75 3.00 1.08
CA MET A 53 7.26 3.83 2.18
C MET A 53 5.87 3.35 2.61
N GLY A 54 5.84 2.29 3.41
CA GLY A 54 4.60 1.72 3.94
C GLY A 54 4.02 2.51 5.11
N ASN A 55 2.76 2.22 5.42
CA ASN A 55 2.09 2.71 6.62
C ASN A 55 2.70 2.17 7.92
N GLN A 56 2.26 2.74 9.04
CA GLN A 56 2.61 2.22 10.38
C GLN A 56 2.29 0.72 10.48
N GLY A 57 3.23 -0.05 11.03
CA GLY A 57 3.18 -1.52 11.06
C GLY A 57 3.93 -2.18 9.89
N CYS A 58 3.96 -1.54 8.72
CA CYS A 58 4.72 -2.01 7.56
C CYS A 58 6.16 -1.46 7.55
N GLY A 59 6.35 -0.24 8.05
CA GLY A 59 7.65 0.45 8.05
C GLY A 59 8.13 0.86 6.66
N THR A 60 9.41 1.22 6.54
CA THR A 60 10.02 1.72 5.29
C THR A 60 11.25 0.91 4.92
N LYS A 61 11.49 0.69 3.62
CA LYS A 61 12.63 -0.09 3.11
C LYS A 61 13.42 0.76 2.11
N ILE A 62 14.75 0.65 2.14
CA ILE A 62 15.65 1.31 1.19
C ILE A 62 16.33 0.25 0.33
N GLY A 63 16.03 0.28 -0.96
CA GLY A 63 16.56 -0.63 -1.96
C GLY A 63 15.92 -2.02 -1.95
N LEU A 64 16.23 -2.77 -3.00
CA LEU A 64 15.57 -4.05 -3.29
C LEU A 64 15.84 -5.12 -2.23
N LYS A 65 17.08 -5.16 -1.73
CA LYS A 65 17.45 -6.15 -0.72
C LYS A 65 16.61 -6.01 0.56
N GLU A 66 16.46 -4.80 1.09
CA GLU A 66 15.66 -4.57 2.29
C GLU A 66 14.18 -4.85 2.04
N PHE A 67 13.67 -4.49 0.86
CA PHE A 67 12.30 -4.79 0.48
C PHE A 67 12.04 -6.30 0.41
N GLN A 68 12.92 -7.06 -0.23
CA GLN A 68 12.79 -8.51 -0.34
C GLN A 68 12.88 -9.19 1.04
N ASP A 69 13.90 -8.83 1.83
CA ASP A 69 14.18 -9.45 3.12
C ASP A 69 13.12 -9.11 4.18
N ASN A 70 12.66 -7.85 4.23
CA ASN A 70 11.87 -7.32 5.35
C ASN A 70 10.42 -7.00 5.00
N TRP A 71 9.99 -7.26 3.76
CA TRP A 71 8.60 -7.15 3.34
C TRP A 71 8.15 -8.37 2.54
N GLN A 72 8.78 -8.62 1.38
CA GLN A 72 8.31 -9.65 0.46
C GLN A 72 8.32 -11.05 1.07
N ARG A 73 9.46 -11.47 1.66
CA ARG A 73 9.60 -12.81 2.27
C ARG A 73 8.70 -12.99 3.50
N PRO A 74 8.65 -12.05 4.47
CA PRO A 74 7.70 -12.14 5.59
C PRO A 74 6.24 -12.21 5.13
N PHE A 75 5.85 -11.39 4.14
CA PHE A 75 4.49 -11.41 3.61
C PHE A 75 4.16 -12.72 2.88
N GLN A 76 5.14 -13.29 2.16
CA GLN A 76 5.01 -14.63 1.57
C GLN A 76 4.94 -15.75 2.60
N ALA A 77 5.64 -15.63 3.73
CA ALA A 77 5.57 -16.59 4.81
C ALA A 77 4.20 -16.56 5.51
N ALA A 78 3.58 -15.37 5.65
CA ALA A 78 2.27 -15.21 6.25
C ALA A 78 1.11 -15.62 5.32
N PHE A 79 1.24 -15.40 4.01
CA PHE A 79 0.15 -15.52 3.05
C PHE A 79 0.54 -16.29 1.77
N SER A 80 -0.17 -17.39 1.48
CA SER A 80 -0.03 -18.20 0.25
C SER A 80 -1.19 -17.99 -0.73
N ASP A 81 -1.11 -18.61 -1.91
CA ASP A 81 -2.17 -18.64 -2.94
C ASP A 81 -2.68 -17.25 -3.34
N LYS A 82 -1.73 -16.32 -3.45
CA LYS A 82 -1.99 -14.90 -3.66
C LYS A 82 -2.48 -14.63 -5.08
N VAL A 83 -3.54 -13.85 -5.20
CA VAL A 83 -4.00 -13.26 -6.46
C VAL A 83 -4.08 -11.76 -6.25
N CYS A 84 -3.39 -10.97 -7.09
CA CYS A 84 -3.38 -9.51 -7.00
C CYS A 84 -4.37 -8.92 -8.00
N ILE A 85 -5.28 -8.07 -7.53
CA ILE A 85 -6.30 -7.43 -8.36
C ILE A 85 -6.26 -5.93 -8.08
N ASP A 86 -5.77 -5.18 -9.06
CA ASP A 86 -5.96 -3.73 -9.08
C ASP A 86 -7.39 -3.43 -9.52
N GLU A 87 -8.14 -2.73 -8.69
CA GLU A 87 -9.51 -2.29 -8.98
C GLU A 87 -9.51 -1.01 -9.83
N GLY A 88 -8.44 -0.22 -9.72
CA GLY A 88 -8.21 0.94 -10.56
C GLY A 88 -6.74 1.33 -10.62
N ARG A 89 -6.33 1.88 -11.77
CA ARG A 89 -5.02 2.51 -11.97
C ARG A 89 -5.18 3.88 -12.60
N ILE A 90 -4.32 4.81 -12.22
CA ILE A 90 -4.23 6.16 -12.80
C ILE A 90 -2.76 6.53 -13.01
N PHE A 91 -2.49 7.35 -14.04
CA PHE A 91 -1.14 7.75 -14.42
C PHE A 91 -1.09 9.24 -14.78
N MET A 92 -0.01 9.91 -14.38
CA MET A 92 0.25 11.33 -14.66
C MET A 92 1.75 11.61 -14.65
N GLY A 93 2.33 11.81 -15.84
CA GLY A 93 3.76 12.01 -16.02
C GLY A 93 4.58 10.88 -15.40
N GLU A 94 5.49 11.21 -14.48
CA GLU A 94 6.33 10.22 -13.76
C GLU A 94 5.57 9.41 -12.69
N TRP A 95 4.30 9.71 -12.43
CA TRP A 95 3.55 9.13 -11.33
C TRP A 95 2.52 8.12 -11.83
N GLY A 96 2.41 7.01 -11.10
CA GLY A 96 1.31 6.06 -11.21
C GLY A 96 0.69 5.82 -9.85
N ALA A 97 -0.59 5.46 -9.81
CA ALA A 97 -1.23 5.01 -8.58
C ALA A 97 -2.21 3.88 -8.87
N ALA A 98 -2.37 2.99 -7.91
CA ALA A 98 -3.36 1.93 -7.92
C ALA A 98 -4.04 1.81 -6.56
N PHE A 99 -5.26 1.27 -6.59
CA PHE A 99 -5.91 0.73 -5.41
C PHE A 99 -6.50 -0.62 -5.79
N GLY A 100 -6.49 -1.53 -4.84
CA GLY A 100 -6.74 -2.93 -5.13
C GLY A 100 -6.86 -3.77 -3.88
N ARG A 101 -6.92 -5.08 -4.13
CA ARG A 101 -6.84 -6.10 -3.10
C ARG A 101 -6.03 -7.29 -3.57
N GLN A 102 -5.38 -7.93 -2.62
CA GLN A 102 -4.89 -9.29 -2.79
C GLN A 102 -5.85 -10.25 -2.11
N GLU A 103 -6.17 -11.34 -2.79
CA GLU A 103 -6.79 -12.50 -2.14
C GLU A 103 -5.72 -13.50 -1.78
N ALA A 104 -5.70 -13.96 -0.54
CA ALA A 104 -4.66 -14.88 -0.08
C ALA A 104 -5.16 -15.82 1.03
N THR A 105 -4.48 -16.94 1.23
CA THR A 105 -4.70 -17.84 2.35
C THR A 105 -3.74 -17.50 3.49
N HIS A 106 -4.24 -17.28 4.70
CA HIS A 106 -3.42 -17.04 5.89
C HIS A 106 -2.81 -18.35 6.41
N THR A 107 -1.60 -18.65 5.94
CA THR A 107 -0.90 -19.92 6.14
C THR A 107 0.30 -19.85 7.09
N GLY A 108 0.76 -18.65 7.42
CA GLY A 108 1.79 -18.41 8.43
C GLY A 108 1.30 -17.53 9.57
N GLU A 109 2.21 -17.15 10.46
CA GLU A 109 1.91 -16.17 11.51
C GLU A 109 1.89 -14.75 10.91
N PHE A 110 0.91 -13.94 11.31
CA PHE A 110 0.81 -12.53 10.95
C PHE A 110 0.41 -11.68 12.16
N LEU A 111 1.20 -10.65 12.49
CA LEU A 111 0.97 -9.79 13.68
C LEU A 111 0.85 -10.58 15.00
N GLY A 112 1.56 -11.71 15.12
CA GLY A 112 1.45 -12.62 16.26
C GLY A 112 0.20 -13.51 16.26
N ILE A 113 -0.62 -13.45 15.21
CA ILE A 113 -1.78 -14.30 15.01
C ILE A 113 -1.32 -15.56 14.28
N ALA A 114 -1.47 -16.71 14.92
CA ALA A 114 -1.15 -17.99 14.30
C ALA A 114 -1.97 -18.24 13.02
N ALA A 115 -1.42 -19.01 12.09
CA ALA A 115 -2.06 -19.37 10.84
C ALA A 115 -3.48 -19.90 11.06
N THR A 116 -4.46 -19.29 10.38
CA THR A 116 -5.88 -19.62 10.54
C THR A 116 -6.42 -20.48 9.40
N GLY A 117 -5.69 -20.57 8.28
CA GLY A 117 -6.15 -21.21 7.05
C GLY A 117 -7.28 -20.48 6.32
N LYS A 118 -7.69 -19.31 6.80
CA LYS A 118 -8.76 -18.51 6.17
C LYS A 118 -8.27 -17.91 4.86
N ARG A 119 -9.14 -17.89 3.86
CA ARG A 119 -9.03 -16.99 2.71
C ARG A 119 -9.41 -15.58 3.16
N ILE A 120 -8.56 -14.60 2.87
CA ILE A 120 -8.74 -13.20 3.27
C ILE A 120 -8.52 -12.25 2.10
N GLU A 121 -9.00 -11.02 2.26
CA GLU A 121 -8.68 -9.90 1.38
C GLU A 121 -7.72 -8.92 2.07
N ILE A 122 -6.67 -8.55 1.36
CA ILE A 122 -5.64 -7.61 1.79
C ILE A 122 -5.73 -6.38 0.88
N ARG A 123 -6.40 -5.33 1.36
CA ARG A 123 -6.60 -4.08 0.60
C ARG A 123 -5.33 -3.25 0.61
N TYR A 124 -5.06 -2.59 -0.50
CA TYR A 124 -3.90 -1.72 -0.63
C TYR A 124 -4.18 -0.48 -1.49
N MET A 125 -3.30 0.50 -1.30
CA MET A 125 -3.13 1.64 -2.20
C MET A 125 -1.65 1.83 -2.45
N ASP A 126 -1.29 2.08 -3.70
CA ASP A 126 0.07 2.30 -4.14
C ASP A 126 0.17 3.61 -4.91
N PHE A 127 1.26 4.34 -4.68
CA PHE A 127 1.72 5.40 -5.55
C PHE A 127 3.17 5.10 -5.92
N TRP A 128 3.47 5.08 -7.21
CA TRP A 128 4.80 4.88 -7.74
C TRP A 128 5.30 6.16 -8.39
N LYS A 129 6.61 6.38 -8.30
CA LYS A 129 7.32 7.35 -9.12
C LYS A 129 8.34 6.64 -9.99
N VAL A 130 8.31 6.91 -11.29
CA VAL A 130 9.20 6.36 -12.30
C VAL A 130 10.14 7.44 -12.80
N ILE A 131 11.44 7.18 -12.76
CA ILE A 131 12.50 8.04 -13.30
C ILE A 131 13.45 7.16 -14.10
N ASP A 132 13.80 7.60 -15.31
CA ASP A 132 14.75 6.91 -16.20
C ASP A 132 14.43 5.42 -16.39
N GLY A 133 13.16 5.10 -16.63
CA GLY A 133 12.70 3.73 -16.85
C GLY A 133 12.58 2.86 -15.60
N LYS A 134 12.80 3.41 -14.39
CA LYS A 134 12.83 2.67 -13.13
C LYS A 134 11.93 3.27 -12.07
N ILE A 135 11.30 2.43 -11.26
CA ILE A 135 10.59 2.83 -10.05
C ILE A 135 11.64 3.27 -9.01
N VAL A 136 11.57 4.54 -8.62
CA VAL A 136 12.45 5.14 -7.61
C VAL A 136 11.77 5.28 -6.25
N ASP A 137 10.45 5.40 -6.23
CA ASP A 137 9.67 5.50 -5.01
C ASP A 137 8.36 4.72 -5.13
N ASN A 138 7.94 4.11 -4.02
CA ASN A 138 6.65 3.47 -3.86
C ASN A 138 6.07 3.80 -2.48
N TRP A 139 5.06 4.67 -2.42
CA TRP A 139 4.28 4.94 -1.22
C TRP A 139 3.13 3.96 -1.14
N VAL A 140 3.00 3.28 -0.01
CA VAL A 140 2.08 2.15 0.11
C VAL A 140 1.26 2.27 1.37
N ASN A 141 -0.03 1.98 1.24
CA ASN A 141 -0.88 1.68 2.38
C ASN A 141 -1.38 0.25 2.24
N VAL A 142 -1.18 -0.57 3.28
CA VAL A 142 -1.74 -1.91 3.38
C VAL A 142 -2.61 -1.97 4.62
N ASP A 143 -3.86 -2.39 4.45
CA ASP A 143 -4.86 -2.37 5.50
C ASP A 143 -4.71 -3.56 6.47
N PHE A 144 -3.66 -3.50 7.30
CA PHE A 144 -3.37 -4.51 8.32
C PHE A 144 -4.49 -4.66 9.35
N ALA A 145 -5.26 -3.59 9.60
CA ALA A 145 -6.41 -3.64 10.50
C ALA A 145 -7.54 -4.49 9.92
N HIS A 146 -7.86 -4.31 8.64
CA HIS A 146 -8.84 -5.16 7.95
C HIS A 146 -8.40 -6.63 7.90
N VAL A 147 -7.11 -6.89 7.71
CA VAL A 147 -6.56 -8.25 7.78
C VAL A 147 -6.75 -8.86 9.17
N ALA A 148 -6.28 -8.18 10.23
CA ALA A 148 -6.43 -8.63 11.60
C ALA A 148 -7.89 -8.91 11.98
N ALA A 149 -8.82 -8.03 11.56
CA ALA A 149 -10.25 -8.20 11.82
C ALA A 149 -10.82 -9.48 11.20
N GLN A 150 -10.46 -9.81 9.95
CA GLN A 150 -10.86 -11.08 9.30
C GLN A 150 -10.28 -12.31 10.03
N LEU A 151 -9.11 -12.14 10.65
CA LEU A 151 -8.44 -13.16 11.46
C LEU A 151 -8.97 -13.24 12.90
N GLY A 152 -9.85 -12.33 13.31
CA GLY A 152 -10.53 -12.35 14.61
C GLY A 152 -9.87 -11.47 15.67
N VAL A 153 -9.00 -10.54 15.28
CA VAL A 153 -8.33 -9.60 16.18
C VAL A 153 -8.72 -8.17 15.82
N ASP A 154 -9.20 -7.41 16.82
CA ASP A 154 -9.47 -5.98 16.69
C ASP A 154 -8.25 -5.16 17.12
N LEU A 155 -7.56 -4.53 16.16
CA LEU A 155 -6.40 -3.69 16.45
C LEU A 155 -6.76 -2.33 17.07
N PHE A 156 -8.05 -1.97 17.09
CA PHE A 156 -8.52 -0.72 17.67
C PHE A 156 -9.11 -0.90 19.07
N ASP A 157 -9.10 -2.11 19.63
CA ASP A 157 -9.58 -2.39 20.99
C ASP A 157 -11.03 -1.89 21.23
N GLY A 158 -11.92 -2.12 20.25
CA GLY A 158 -13.31 -1.66 20.28
C GLY A 158 -13.49 -0.17 20.01
N HIS A 159 -12.43 0.57 19.67
CA HIS A 159 -12.45 2.00 19.35
C HIS A 159 -12.49 2.30 17.83
N GLY A 160 -12.64 1.27 16.99
CA GLY A 160 -12.88 1.43 15.55
C GLY A 160 -14.13 2.27 15.28
N TRP A 161 -14.05 3.15 14.28
CA TRP A 161 -15.13 4.10 13.97
C TRP A 161 -16.32 3.46 13.26
N GLU A 162 -16.19 2.21 12.83
CA GLU A 162 -17.30 1.37 12.35
C GLU A 162 -18.37 1.18 13.44
N ALA A 163 -18.02 1.37 14.72
CA ALA A 163 -18.98 1.42 15.82
C ALA A 163 -19.97 2.59 15.69
N TYR A 164 -19.57 3.71 15.08
CA TYR A 164 -20.47 4.81 14.75
C TYR A 164 -21.37 4.45 13.56
N ASP A 165 -20.82 3.80 12.54
CA ASP A 165 -21.55 3.40 11.35
C ASP A 165 -22.64 2.36 11.66
N ARG A 166 -22.37 1.43 12.59
CA ARG A 166 -23.35 0.43 13.06
C ARG A 166 -24.36 0.98 14.07
N GLY A 167 -24.12 2.17 14.62
CA GLY A 167 -24.95 2.77 15.67
C GLY A 167 -24.67 2.25 17.09
N ASP A 168 -23.57 1.53 17.31
CA ASP A 168 -23.14 1.05 18.63
C ASP A 168 -22.67 2.21 19.54
N LYS A 169 -22.15 3.29 18.92
CA LYS A 169 -21.66 4.50 19.58
C LYS A 169 -22.16 5.75 18.84
N PHE A 170 -22.18 6.89 19.53
CA PHE A 170 -22.50 8.19 18.92
C PHE A 170 -21.23 8.90 18.41
N ALA A 171 -21.22 9.27 17.13
CA ALA A 171 -20.12 10.03 16.54
C ALA A 171 -20.02 11.43 17.18
N PRO A 172 -18.85 11.84 17.71
CA PRO A 172 -18.70 13.17 18.29
C PRO A 172 -18.88 14.26 17.21
N ARG A 173 -19.47 15.39 17.60
CA ARG A 173 -19.55 16.59 16.76
C ARG A 173 -18.60 17.64 17.35
N PRO A 174 -17.87 18.39 16.51
CA PRO A 174 -17.08 19.52 17.00
C PRO A 174 -17.99 20.50 17.73
N ASP A 175 -17.54 21.03 18.86
CA ASP A 175 -18.23 22.13 19.52
C ASP A 175 -18.37 23.28 18.51
N LYS A 176 -19.59 23.81 18.39
CA LYS A 176 -19.79 25.09 17.71
C LYS A 176 -19.22 26.17 18.61
N GLY A 177 -17.89 26.32 18.61
CA GLY A 177 -17.23 27.41 19.31
C GLY A 177 -17.94 28.72 18.97
N SER A 178 -18.38 29.43 20.00
CA SER A 178 -18.89 30.80 19.89
C SER A 178 -17.86 31.65 19.17
N ASN A 179 -18.27 32.22 18.02
CA ASN A 179 -17.51 33.18 17.22
C ASN A 179 -16.87 34.29 18.07
#